data_AF-A0A7Y8F5Y0-F1
#
_entry.id   AF-A0A7Y8F5Y0-F1
#
_cell.length_a   1.000
_cell.length_b   1.000
_cell.length_c   1.000
_cell.angle_alpha   90.00
_cell.angle_beta   90.00
_cell.angle_gamma   90.00
#
_symmetry.space_group_name_H-M   'P 1'
#
loop_
_entity.id
_entity.type
_entity.pdbx_description
1 polymer ?
#
loop_
_entity_poly.entity_id
_entity_poly.type
_entity_poly.pdbx_seq_one_letter_code
_entity_poly.pdbx_strand_id
1 'polypeptide(L)' 'MTARPYPSFLIYLDANQQFRWKLEAANGKIIANSGEGYHNYKDCNHAISLVKSASATWQTKEVTDRTA' A
#
# COMPACT_ATOMS: atom_id res chain seq x y z
N MET A 1 15.30 20.98 -2.35
CA MET A 1 14.19 20.07 -2.71
C MET A 1 14.54 18.70 -2.14
N THR A 2 13.96 18.31 -1.02
CA THR A 2 14.35 17.10 -0.28
C THR A 2 14.04 15.86 -1.13
N ALA A 3 15.06 15.27 -1.76
CA ALA A 3 14.94 14.03 -2.51
C ALA A 3 14.54 12.93 -1.53
N ARG A 4 13.24 12.61 -1.48
CA ARG A 4 12.77 11.44 -0.73
C ARG A 4 13.31 10.20 -1.44
N PRO A 5 13.89 9.24 -0.72
CA PRO A 5 14.36 8.00 -1.34
C PRO A 5 13.15 7.24 -1.87
N TYR A 6 12.95 7.23 -3.18
CA TYR A 6 11.94 6.40 -3.81
C TYR A 6 12.56 5.04 -4.17
N PRO A 7 11.80 3.94 -4.12
CA PRO A 7 10.40 3.82 -3.69
C PRO A 7 10.21 3.97 -2.17
N SER A 8 9.10 4.57 -1.76
CA SER A 8 8.81 4.86 -0.34
C SER A 8 7.38 4.48 0.04
N PHE A 9 7.21 3.95 1.26
CA PHE A 9 5.91 3.78 1.89
C PHE A 9 5.58 5.01 2.74
N LEU A 10 4.41 5.59 2.53
CA LEU A 10 3.91 6.73 3.28
C LEU A 10 2.69 6.33 4.07
N ILE A 11 2.75 6.51 5.40
CA ILE A 11 1.62 6.35 6.30
C ILE A 11 1.06 7.74 6.59
N TYR A 12 -0.26 7.89 6.51
CA TYR A 12 -0.97 9.12 6.83
C TYR A 12 -2.29 8.81 7.53
N LEU A 13 -2.79 9.79 8.30
CA LEU A 13 -4.08 9.71 8.97
C LEU A 13 -5.12 10.42 8.11
N ASP A 14 -6.23 9.75 7.83
CA ASP A 14 -7.37 10.30 7.12
C ASP A 14 -8.26 11.16 8.06
N ALA A 15 -9.20 11.92 7.50
CA ALA A 15 -10.15 12.75 8.26
C ALA A 15 -10.99 11.93 9.25
N ASN A 16 -11.22 10.67 8.94
CA ASN A 16 -11.95 9.73 9.79
C ASN A 16 -11.07 9.06 10.85
N GLN A 17 -9.90 9.62 11.18
CA GLN A 17 -8.93 9.08 12.15
C GLN A 17 -8.48 7.65 11.84
N GLN A 18 -8.47 7.28 10.56
CA GLN A 18 -8.00 5.99 10.09
C GLN A 18 -6.61 6.13 9.47
N PHE A 19 -5.70 5.24 9.85
CA PHE A 19 -4.38 5.11 9.28
C PHE A 19 -4.47 4.44 7.92
N ARG A 20 -3.88 5.09 6.92
CA ARG A 20 -3.76 4.58 5.56
C ARG A 20 -2.30 4.63 5.13
N TRP A 21 -1.91 3.68 4.30
CA TRP A 21 -0.60 3.68 3.67
C TRP A 21 -0.72 3.76 2.16
N LYS A 22 0.29 4.36 1.52
CA LYS A 22 0.47 4.38 0.07
C LYS A 22 1.91 4.08 -0.29
N LEU A 23 2.12 3.42 -1.41
CA LEU A 23 3.42 3.11 -1.99
C LEU A 23 3.64 4.00 -3.20
N GLU A 24 4.67 4.84 -3.12
CA GLU A 24 5.12 5.67 -4.23
C GLU A 24 6.34 5.01 -4.88
N ALA A 25 6.25 4.82 -6.19
CA ALA A 25 7.33 4.28 -7.01
C ALA A 25 8.42 5.33 -7.28
N ALA A 26 9.55 4.89 -7.84
CA ALA A 26 10.68 5.74 -8.26
C ALA A 26 10.29 6.87 -9.21
N ASN A 27 9.21 6.69 -9.96
CA ASN A 27 8.65 7.69 -10.87
C ASN A 27 7.69 8.69 -10.19
N GLY A 28 7.56 8.64 -8.85
CA GLY A 28 6.65 9.50 -8.08
C GLY A 28 5.17 9.13 -8.21
N LYS A 29 4.83 8.05 -8.90
CA LYS A 29 3.45 7.57 -9.02
C LYS A 29 3.10 6.63 -7.87
N ILE A 30 1.84 6.72 -7.42
CA ILE A 30 1.29 5.78 -6.45
C ILE A 30 0.97 4.48 -7.19
N ILE A 31 1.59 3.37 -6.77
CA ILE A 31 1.39 2.05 -7.38
C ILE A 31 0.58 1.10 -6.51
N ALA A 32 0.53 1.34 -5.20
CA ALA A 32 -0.29 0.58 -4.27
C ALA A 32 -0.80 1.49 -3.16
N ASN A 33 -1.98 1.20 -2.64
CA ASN A 33 -2.54 1.84 -1.47
C ASN A 33 -3.24 0.79 -0.60
N SER A 34 -3.45 1.14 0.66
CA SER A 34 -4.35 0.37 1.52
C SER A 34 -5.79 0.64 1.08
N GLY A 35 -6.47 -0.38 0.57
CA GLY A 35 -7.92 -0.30 0.28
C GLY A 35 -8.75 -0.10 1.55
N GLU A 36 -8.25 -0.58 2.69
CA GLU A 36 -8.90 -0.47 4.00
C GLU A 36 -8.17 0.53 4.91
N GLY A 37 -8.94 1.27 5.72
CA GLY A 37 -8.40 2.15 6.76
C GLY A 37 -8.19 1.37 8.06
N TYR A 38 -7.03 1.55 8.70
CA TYR A 38 -6.72 0.90 9.97
C TYR A 38 -7.00 1.84 11.14
N HIS A 39 -7.55 1.35 12.25
CA HIS A 39 -7.69 2.17 13.46
C HIS A 39 -6.37 2.39 14.20
N ASN A 40 -5.39 1.47 14.06
CA ASN A 40 -4.10 1.59 14.74
C ASN A 40 -2.94 1.70 13.75
N TYR A 41 -1.93 2.48 14.16
CA TYR A 41 -0.65 2.56 13.44
C TYR A 41 0.07 1.20 13.35
N LYS A 42 -0.04 0.37 14.39
CA LYS A 42 0.59 -0.97 14.41
C LYS A 42 0.06 -1.88 13.31
N ASP A 43 -1.26 -1.91 13.14
CA ASP A 43 -1.92 -2.67 12.07
C ASP A 43 -1.50 -2.17 10.69
N CYS A 44 -1.44 -0.84 10.51
CA CYS A 44 -0.97 -0.23 9.28
C CYS A 44 0.49 -0.61 8.95
N ASN A 45 1.39 -0.56 9.95
CA ASN A 45 2.78 -0.97 9.77
C ASN A 45 2.92 -2.48 9.50
N HIS A 46 2.08 -3.30 10.13
CA HIS A 46 2.03 -4.74 9.87
C HIS A 46 1.61 -5.02 8.42
N ALA A 47 0.58 -4.34 7.91
CA ALA A 47 0.17 -4.44 6.52
C ALA A 47 1.31 -4.09 5.54
N ILE A 48 2.04 -2.99 5.80
CA ILE A 48 3.23 -2.64 5.00
C ILE A 48 4.30 -3.74 5.07
N SER A 49 4.52 -4.33 6.24
CA SER A 49 5.46 -5.45 6.40
C SER A 49 5.04 -6.67 5.58
N LEU A 50 3.74 -6.98 5.52
CA LEU A 50 3.21 -8.06 4.69
C LEU A 50 3.45 -7.79 3.20
N VAL A 51 3.21 -6.56 2.74
CA VAL A 51 3.47 -6.14 1.36
C VAL A 51 4.96 -6.19 1.03
N LYS A 52 5.84 -5.81 1.97
CA LYS A 52 7.30 -5.96 1.80
C LYS A 52 7.75 -7.42 1.79
N SER A 53 7.08 -8.28 2.55
CA SER A 53 7.33 -9.72 2.61
C SER A 53 6.71 -10.46 1.42
N ALA A 54 5.90 -9.78 0.61
CA ALA A 54 5.26 -10.39 -0.53
C ALA A 54 6.31 -10.74 -1.61
N SER A 55 6.74 -11.99 -1.62
CA SER A 55 7.75 -12.52 -2.54
C SER A 55 7.17 -12.93 -3.90
N ALA A 56 7.98 -12.98 -4.96
CA ALA A 56 7.56 -13.31 -6.34
C ALA A 56 6.87 -14.69 -6.53
N THR A 57 6.68 -15.48 -5.46
CA THR A 57 5.90 -16.72 -5.45
C THR A 57 4.39 -16.51 -5.53
N TRP A 58 3.89 -15.28 -5.32
CA TRP A 58 2.45 -14.99 -5.46
C TRP A 58 1.99 -15.25 -6.89
N GLN A 59 1.02 -16.17 -7.01
CA GLN A 59 0.39 -16.48 -8.28
C GLN A 59 -0.60 -15.36 -8.62
N THR A 60 -0.43 -14.73 -9.79
CA THR A 60 -1.42 -13.79 -10.31
C THR A 60 -2.53 -14.60 -10.97
N LYS A 61 -3.77 -14.43 -10.51
CA LYS A 61 -4.94 -15.00 -11.18
C LYS A 61 -5.69 -13.88 -11.88
N GLU A 62 -5.85 -14.03 -13.20
CA GLU A 62 -6.74 -13.19 -13.98
C GLU A 62 -8.18 -13.61 -13.66
N VAL A 63 -8.97 -12.71 -13.08
CA VAL A 63 -10.42 -12.89 -12.97
C VAL A 63 -11.03 -12.50 -14.32
N THR A 64 -11.33 -13.49 -15.16
CA THR A 64 -12.00 -13.30 -16.46
C THR A 64 -13.52 -13.33 -16.33
N ASP A 65 -14.09 -13.61 -15.16
CA ASP A 65 -15.54 -13.59 -14.98
C ASP A 65 -16.05 -12.17 -14.69
N ARG A 66 -16.30 -11.42 -15.77
CA ARG A 66 -17.27 -10.33 -15.79
C ARG A 66 -18.54 -10.87 -16.44
N THR A 67 -19.20 -11.83 -15.81
CA THR A 67 -20.58 -12.14 -16.22
C THR A 67 -21.48 -11.08 -15.61
N ALA A 68 -22.10 -10.31 -16.51
CA ALA A 68 -22.99 -9.19 -16.24
C ALA A 68 -24.31 -9.61 -15.57
#